data_AF-A0A7W0XIU3-F1
#
_entry.id   AF-A0A7W0XIU3-F1
#
_cell.length_a   1.000
_cell.length_b   1.000
_cell.length_c   1.000
_cell.angle_alpha   90.00
_cell.angle_beta   90.00
_cell.angle_gamma   90.00
#
_symmetry.space_group_name_H-M   'P 1'
#
loop_
_entity.id
_entity.type
_entity.pdbx_description
1 polymer ?
#
loop_
_entity_poly.entity_id
_entity_poly.type
_entity_poly.pdbx_seq_one_letter_code
_entity_poly.pdbx_strand_id
1 'polypeptide(L)'
;WGTLWFIYHLALFLVVTRLLKNVPWLLVWGVAAALEILPIHTGSVLIDEFASRFVYFYSGYLFATHVFRFADKAYADRPTALLGLAVWAVLNGLLAFGGYSDLPVVSLALGFAGVLAIIAGSTLLARTPLAAPLSWLGAHTIVIYLAFFLPMVVSRTILLKAGLIADVGTISVLVTLAGIIGPIVLYALVEWSGWGRFLFERPSWARIDTARRERGGAMVAAE
;
A
#
# COMPACT_ATOMS: atom_id res chain seq x y z
N TRP A 1 11.04 -10.30 11.50
CA TRP A 1 10.52 -8.97 11.16
C TRP A 1 9.10 -9.11 10.70
N GLY A 2 8.14 -8.77 11.56
CA GLY A 2 6.71 -8.88 11.25
C GLY A 2 6.27 -7.68 10.43
N THR A 3 5.85 -7.92 9.19
CA THR A 3 5.41 -6.88 8.25
C THR A 3 4.06 -6.28 8.61
N LEU A 4 3.36 -6.79 9.62
CA LEU A 4 2.07 -6.28 10.12
C LEU A 4 2.12 -4.85 10.67
N TRP A 5 3.30 -4.24 10.74
CA TRP A 5 3.50 -2.92 11.31
C TRP A 5 2.64 -1.84 10.67
N PHE A 6 2.42 -1.95 9.36
CA PHE A 6 1.61 -1.03 8.58
C PHE A 6 0.15 -0.96 9.04
N ILE A 7 -0.46 -2.08 9.49
CA ILE A 7 -1.88 -2.11 9.87
C ILE A 7 -2.14 -1.18 11.06
N TYR A 8 -1.31 -1.27 12.11
CA TYR A 8 -1.50 -0.42 13.28
C TYR A 8 -1.07 1.04 13.02
N HIS A 9 -0.15 1.28 12.07
CA HIS A 9 0.20 2.64 11.64
C HIS A 9 -0.95 3.36 10.97
N LEU A 10 -1.73 2.67 10.12
CA LEU A 10 -2.93 3.27 9.53
C LEU A 10 -3.93 3.70 10.61
N ALA A 11 -4.13 2.87 11.64
CA ALA A 11 -4.99 3.22 12.77
C ALA A 11 -4.43 4.42 13.54
N LEU A 12 -3.12 4.45 13.79
CA LEU A 12 -2.44 5.58 14.43
C LEU A 12 -2.60 6.88 13.63
N PHE A 13 -2.35 6.85 12.32
CA PHE A 13 -2.49 8.01 11.44
C PHE A 13 -3.92 8.55 11.43
N LEU A 14 -4.92 7.65 11.40
CA LEU A 14 -6.32 8.04 11.48
C LEU A 14 -6.65 8.72 12.81
N VAL A 15 -6.19 8.15 13.92
CA VAL A 15 -6.39 8.72 15.27
C VAL A 15 -5.75 10.10 15.37
N VAL A 16 -4.48 10.23 14.96
CA VAL A 16 -3.76 11.52 15.01
C VAL A 16 -4.42 12.56 14.12
N THR A 17 -4.80 12.20 12.89
CA THR A 17 -5.52 13.10 11.97
C THR A 17 -6.84 13.57 12.57
N ARG A 18 -7.57 12.66 13.22
CA ARG A 18 -8.85 12.98 13.88
C ARG A 18 -8.67 13.90 15.10
N LEU A 19 -7.60 13.71 15.87
CA LEU A 19 -7.27 14.58 17.01
C LEU A 19 -6.87 15.98 16.54
N LEU A 20 -6.14 16.08 15.43
CA LEU A 20 -5.64 17.33 14.86
C LEU A 20 -6.64 18.03 13.93
N LYS A 21 -7.89 17.54 13.83
CA LYS A 21 -8.90 18.07 12.89
C LYS A 21 -9.22 19.57 13.05
N ASN A 22 -8.99 20.14 14.24
CA ASN A 22 -9.25 21.55 14.54
C ASN A 22 -8.00 22.44 14.34
N VAL A 23 -6.84 21.85 14.05
CA VAL A 23 -5.58 22.57 13.83
C VAL A 23 -5.52 23.00 12.36
N PRO A 24 -5.00 24.21 12.03
CA PRO A 24 -4.80 24.61 10.65
C PRO A 24 -4.00 23.56 9.87
N TRP A 25 -4.55 23.10 8.75
CA TRP A 25 -3.98 22.00 7.98
C TRP A 25 -2.55 22.28 7.50
N LEU A 26 -2.22 23.54 7.20
CA LEU A 26 -0.87 23.98 6.81
C LEU A 26 0.16 23.69 7.90
N LEU A 27 -0.22 23.88 9.17
CA LEU A 27 0.65 23.63 10.30
C LEU A 27 0.89 22.11 10.45
N VAL A 28 -0.18 21.32 10.40
CA VAL A 28 -0.09 19.85 10.49
C VAL A 28 0.73 19.29 9.34
N TRP A 29 0.49 19.75 8.11
CA TRP A 29 1.21 19.32 6.92
C TRP A 29 2.68 19.75 6.95
N GLY A 30 2.97 20.99 7.37
CA GLY A 30 4.33 21.50 7.50
C GLY A 30 5.15 20.75 8.56
N VAL A 31 4.54 20.44 9.71
CA VAL A 31 5.19 19.61 10.74
C VAL A 31 5.41 18.18 10.21
N ALA A 32 4.42 17.59 9.54
CA ALA A 32 4.57 16.26 8.97
C ALA A 32 5.69 16.20 7.91
N ALA A 33 5.79 17.22 7.05
CA ALA A 33 6.87 17.34 6.08
C ALA A 33 8.23 17.50 6.78
N ALA A 34 8.31 18.34 7.82
CA ALA A 34 9.54 18.49 8.60
C ALA A 34 9.97 17.17 9.27
N LEU A 35 9.02 16.38 9.78
CA LEU A 35 9.31 15.06 10.36
C LEU A 35 9.82 14.05 9.33
N GLU A 36 9.37 14.10 8.08
CA GLU A 36 9.86 13.22 7.02
C GLU A 36 11.27 13.62 6.55
N ILE A 37 11.52 14.94 6.46
CA ILE A 37 12.80 15.52 6.04
C ILE A 37 13.90 15.26 7.09
N LEU A 38 13.52 15.21 8.37
CA LEU A 38 14.47 14.97 9.46
C LEU A 38 14.82 13.48 9.58
N PRO A 39 16.11 13.12 9.65
CA PRO A 39 16.54 11.73 9.86
C PRO A 39 16.26 11.30 11.31
N ILE A 40 15.00 10.94 11.59
CA ILE A 40 14.55 10.50 12.91
C ILE A 40 14.78 8.99 13.04
N HIS A 41 15.76 8.62 13.85
CA HIS A 41 16.10 7.24 14.19
C HIS A 41 16.11 7.08 15.70
N THR A 42 14.92 6.88 16.27
CA THR A 42 14.74 6.69 17.72
C THR A 42 14.92 5.23 18.14
N GLY A 43 14.96 4.29 17.19
CA GLY A 43 14.99 2.85 17.45
C GLY A 43 13.60 2.26 17.74
N SER A 44 12.57 3.10 17.86
CA SER A 44 11.17 2.68 17.88
C SER A 44 10.60 2.73 16.47
N VAL A 45 10.28 1.54 15.93
CA VAL A 45 9.64 1.41 14.62
C VAL A 45 8.39 2.28 14.53
N LEU A 46 7.61 2.39 15.61
CA LEU A 46 6.40 3.20 15.62
C LEU A 46 6.65 4.69 15.38
N ILE A 47 7.72 5.24 15.97
CA ILE A 47 8.02 6.67 15.88
C ILE A 47 8.69 6.98 14.54
N ASP A 48 9.66 6.15 14.15
CA ASP A 48 10.46 6.36 12.95
C ASP A 48 9.59 6.23 11.69
N GLU A 49 8.70 5.23 11.66
CA GLU A 49 7.77 5.03 10.55
C GLU A 49 6.65 6.07 10.53
N PHE A 50 6.24 6.59 11.69
CA PHE A 50 5.30 7.71 11.76
C PHE A 50 5.91 8.99 11.17
N ALA A 51 7.10 9.35 11.62
CA ALA A 51 7.80 10.55 11.17
C ALA A 51 8.00 10.55 9.65
N SER A 52 8.41 9.41 9.10
CA SER A 52 8.70 9.26 7.66
C SER A 52 7.46 9.13 6.77
N ARG A 53 6.31 8.69 7.28
CA ARG A 53 5.15 8.32 6.41
C ARG A 53 3.89 9.13 6.62
N PHE A 54 3.74 9.79 7.77
CA PHE A 54 2.52 10.52 8.11
C PHE A 54 2.18 11.62 7.10
N VAL A 55 3.19 12.29 6.53
CA VAL A 55 3.00 13.34 5.52
C VAL A 55 2.28 12.84 4.26
N TYR A 56 2.57 11.62 3.81
CA TYR A 56 1.93 11.03 2.63
C TYR A 56 0.48 10.65 2.92
N PHE A 57 0.21 10.07 4.09
CA PHE A 57 -1.15 9.78 4.54
C PHE A 57 -1.99 11.05 4.65
N TYR A 58 -1.46 12.07 5.33
CA TYR A 58 -2.16 13.33 5.56
C TYR A 58 -2.40 14.09 4.24
N SER A 59 -1.45 14.04 3.30
CA SER A 59 -1.62 14.59 1.96
C SER A 59 -2.72 13.87 1.18
N GLY A 60 -2.81 12.54 1.29
CA GLY A 60 -3.94 11.79 0.72
C GLY A 60 -5.28 12.19 1.30
N TYR A 61 -5.34 12.45 2.61
CA TYR A 61 -6.53 12.96 3.29
C TYR A 61 -6.93 14.36 2.78
N LEU A 62 -5.98 15.29 2.65
CA LEU A 62 -6.25 16.67 2.21
C LEU A 62 -6.59 16.77 0.72
N PHE A 63 -5.87 16.04 -0.12
CA PHE A 63 -5.88 16.23 -1.57
C PHE A 63 -6.62 15.12 -2.32
N ALA A 64 -7.45 14.32 -1.65
CA ALA A 64 -8.18 13.20 -2.25
C ALA A 64 -8.90 13.58 -3.56
N THR A 65 -9.67 14.68 -3.57
CA THR A 65 -10.38 15.15 -4.78
C THR A 65 -9.43 15.51 -5.92
N HIS A 66 -8.26 16.06 -5.61
CA HIS A 66 -7.25 16.43 -6.61
C HIS A 66 -6.60 15.17 -7.21
N VAL A 67 -6.34 14.17 -6.37
CA VAL A 67 -5.82 12.86 -6.78
C VAL A 67 -6.79 12.17 -7.74
N PHE A 68 -8.08 12.12 -7.43
CA PHE A 68 -9.07 11.51 -8.34
C PHE A 68 -9.17 12.27 -9.66
N ARG A 69 -9.22 13.61 -9.62
CA ARG A 69 -9.23 14.43 -10.84
C ARG A 69 -7.96 14.23 -11.69
N PHE A 70 -6.81 14.07 -11.05
CA PHE A 70 -5.56 13.77 -11.74
C PHE A 70 -5.61 12.40 -12.43
N ALA A 71 -6.13 11.38 -11.75
CA ALA A 71 -6.35 10.06 -12.35
C ALA A 71 -7.27 10.13 -13.57
N ASP A 72 -8.40 10.84 -13.46
CA ASP A 72 -9.33 11.02 -14.59
C ASP A 72 -8.66 11.73 -15.78
N LYS A 73 -7.83 12.75 -15.51
CA LYS A 73 -7.07 13.45 -16.55
C LYS A 73 -6.01 12.54 -17.20
N ALA A 74 -5.27 11.79 -16.41
CA ALA A 74 -4.27 10.84 -16.90
C ALA A 74 -4.91 9.77 -17.80
N TYR A 75 -6.16 9.41 -17.52
CA TYR A 75 -6.93 8.52 -18.38
C TYR A 75 -7.38 9.19 -19.69
N ALA A 76 -7.91 10.40 -19.61
CA ALA A 76 -8.45 11.13 -20.76
C ALA A 76 -7.37 11.46 -21.80
N ASP A 77 -6.15 11.76 -21.35
CA ASP A 77 -5.01 12.10 -22.21
C ASP A 77 -3.83 11.16 -21.97
N ARG A 78 -3.94 9.95 -22.54
CA ARG A 78 -2.93 8.89 -22.39
C ARG A 78 -1.55 9.28 -22.91
N PRO A 79 -1.40 9.93 -24.09
CA PRO A 79 -0.08 10.35 -24.56
C PRO A 79 0.65 11.26 -23.57
N THR A 80 -0.05 12.26 -23.02
CA THR A 80 0.53 13.15 -22.02
C THR A 80 0.88 12.41 -20.72
N ALA A 81 0.03 11.48 -20.28
CA ALA A 81 0.30 10.65 -19.10
C ALA A 81 1.55 9.76 -19.30
N LEU A 82 1.68 9.12 -20.46
CA LEU A 82 2.85 8.31 -20.81
C LEU A 82 4.13 9.14 -20.90
N LEU A 83 4.06 10.33 -21.49
CA LEU A 83 5.19 11.26 -21.54
C LEU A 83 5.58 11.72 -20.13
N GLY A 84 4.61 12.05 -19.28
CA GLY A 84 4.86 12.38 -17.87
C GLY A 84 5.53 11.23 -17.10
N LEU A 85 5.08 10.00 -17.32
CA LEU A 85 5.72 8.80 -16.74
C LEU A 85 7.15 8.60 -17.23
N ALA A 86 7.40 8.82 -18.53
CA ALA A 86 8.75 8.72 -19.10
C ALA A 86 9.69 9.79 -18.50
N VAL A 87 9.23 11.05 -18.42
CA VAL A 87 9.99 12.14 -17.79
C VAL A 87 10.26 11.82 -16.32
N TRP A 88 9.25 11.39 -15.57
CA TRP A 88 9.43 10.98 -14.18
C TRP A 88 10.44 9.83 -14.05
N ALA A 89 10.35 8.79 -14.88
CA ALA A 89 11.25 7.64 -14.81
C ALA A 89 12.72 8.04 -15.07
N VAL A 90 12.96 8.93 -16.05
CA VAL A 90 14.30 9.46 -16.33
C VAL A 90 14.81 10.29 -15.15
N LEU A 91 14.02 11.26 -14.66
CA LEU A 91 14.44 12.12 -13.56
C LEU A 91 14.67 11.34 -12.26
N ASN A 92 13.76 10.43 -11.93
CA ASN A 92 13.88 9.56 -10.76
C ASN A 92 15.10 8.66 -10.88
N GLY A 93 15.34 8.08 -12.06
CA GLY A 93 16.53 7.28 -12.33
C GLY A 93 17.82 8.08 -12.15
N LEU A 94 17.93 9.26 -12.75
CA LEU A 94 19.11 10.12 -12.63
C LEU A 94 19.39 10.52 -11.18
N LEU A 95 18.36 10.89 -10.41
CA LEU A 95 18.52 11.28 -9.01
C LEU A 95 18.85 10.09 -8.10
N ALA A 96 18.23 8.93 -8.32
CA ALA A 96 18.50 7.72 -7.56
C ALA A 96 19.91 7.18 -7.83
N PHE A 97 20.31 7.02 -9.09
CA PHE A 97 21.66 6.55 -9.44
C PHE A 97 22.74 7.61 -9.18
N GLY A 98 22.37 8.90 -9.15
CA GLY A 98 23.26 9.98 -8.76
C GLY A 98 23.49 10.10 -7.24
N GLY A 99 22.79 9.31 -6.41
CA GLY A 99 22.92 9.35 -4.95
C GLY A 99 22.24 10.55 -4.27
N TYR A 100 21.34 11.23 -4.98
CA TYR A 100 20.63 12.42 -4.48
C TYR A 100 19.24 12.09 -3.90
N SER A 101 18.78 10.85 -4.03
CA SER A 101 17.43 10.43 -3.59
C SER A 101 17.20 10.57 -2.09
N ASP A 102 18.26 10.44 -1.30
CA ASP A 102 18.19 10.43 0.16
C ASP A 102 18.39 11.83 0.76
N LEU A 103 18.60 12.85 -0.09
CA LEU A 103 18.74 14.21 0.40
C LEU A 103 17.41 14.70 0.99
N PRO A 104 17.47 15.41 2.15
CA PRO A 104 16.30 16.05 2.73
C PRO A 104 15.60 16.91 1.67
N VAL A 105 14.26 16.94 1.68
CA VAL A 105 13.40 17.61 0.68
C VAL A 105 13.37 16.91 -0.69
N VAL A 106 14.51 16.43 -1.19
CA VAL A 106 14.55 15.67 -2.46
C VAL A 106 13.80 14.36 -2.32
N SER A 107 14.01 13.64 -1.20
CA SER A 107 13.26 12.43 -0.86
C SER A 107 11.75 12.68 -0.86
N LEU A 108 11.31 13.75 -0.21
CA LEU A 108 9.90 14.14 -0.11
C LEU A 108 9.30 14.44 -1.48
N ALA A 109 10.02 15.24 -2.29
CA ALA A 109 9.60 15.61 -3.63
C ALA A 109 9.50 14.38 -4.55
N LEU A 110 10.50 13.49 -4.50
CA LEU A 110 10.49 12.22 -5.23
C LEU A 110 9.39 11.28 -4.73
N GLY A 111 9.11 11.26 -3.43
CA GLY A 111 8.01 10.50 -2.84
C GLY A 111 6.66 10.93 -3.42
N PHE A 112 6.37 12.24 -3.43
CA PHE A 112 5.14 12.76 -4.06
C PHE A 112 5.09 12.52 -5.56
N ALA A 113 6.20 12.73 -6.27
CA ALA A 113 6.29 12.46 -7.70
C ALA A 113 6.03 10.97 -8.00
N GLY A 114 6.59 10.08 -7.18
CA GLY A 114 6.38 8.63 -7.24
C GLY A 114 4.92 8.25 -7.00
N VAL A 115 4.24 8.88 -6.03
CA VAL A 115 2.80 8.68 -5.81
C VAL A 115 1.99 9.04 -7.06
N LEU A 116 2.26 10.21 -7.67
CA LEU A 116 1.59 10.62 -8.92
C LEU A 116 1.88 9.66 -10.07
N ALA A 117 3.12 9.17 -10.19
CA ALA A 117 3.50 8.18 -11.20
C ALA A 117 2.77 6.85 -10.99
N ILE A 118 2.67 6.37 -9.75
CA ILE A 118 1.92 5.15 -9.41
C ILE A 118 0.44 5.33 -9.76
N ILE A 119 -0.17 6.48 -9.45
CA ILE A 119 -1.57 6.77 -9.79
C ILE A 119 -1.74 6.73 -11.32
N ALA A 120 -0.93 7.49 -12.07
CA ALA A 120 -1.02 7.53 -13.52
C ALA A 120 -0.81 6.15 -14.17
N GLY A 121 0.22 5.42 -13.73
CA GLY A 121 0.51 4.06 -14.21
C GLY A 121 -0.62 3.08 -13.90
N SER A 122 -1.16 3.12 -12.67
CA SER A 122 -2.27 2.27 -12.25
C SER A 122 -3.54 2.57 -13.04
N THR A 123 -3.84 3.85 -13.29
CA THR A 123 -5.01 4.26 -14.08
C THR A 123 -4.91 3.81 -15.54
N LEU A 124 -3.72 3.93 -16.15
CA LEU A 124 -3.50 3.45 -17.52
C LEU A 124 -3.60 1.93 -17.61
N LEU A 125 -3.06 1.21 -16.61
CA LEU A 125 -3.07 -0.24 -16.56
C LEU A 125 -4.49 -0.80 -16.32
N ALA A 126 -5.28 -0.16 -15.47
CA ALA A 126 -6.59 -0.66 -15.00
C ALA A 126 -7.60 -0.98 -16.11
N ARG A 127 -7.46 -0.41 -17.31
CA ARG A 127 -8.36 -0.67 -18.46
C ARG A 127 -7.79 -1.63 -19.50
N THR A 128 -6.69 -2.31 -19.18
CA THR A 128 -6.08 -3.34 -20.04
C THR A 128 -6.44 -4.74 -19.53
N PRO A 129 -6.44 -5.77 -20.40
CA PRO A 129 -6.67 -7.15 -19.96
C PRO A 129 -5.59 -7.63 -18.97
N LEU A 130 -4.40 -7.02 -18.98
CA LEU A 130 -3.32 -7.29 -18.04
C LEU A 130 -3.66 -6.91 -16.59
N ALA A 131 -4.63 -6.02 -16.37
CA ALA A 131 -5.08 -5.68 -15.04
C ALA A 131 -5.96 -6.76 -14.38
N ALA A 132 -6.53 -7.71 -15.13
CA ALA A 132 -7.40 -8.73 -14.56
C ALA A 132 -6.76 -9.53 -13.40
N PRO A 133 -5.55 -10.11 -13.55
CA PRO A 133 -4.89 -10.79 -12.44
C PRO A 133 -4.55 -9.84 -11.28
N LEU A 134 -4.13 -8.60 -11.57
CA LEU A 134 -3.82 -7.61 -10.54
C LEU A 134 -5.06 -7.17 -9.76
N SER A 135 -6.21 -7.01 -10.43
CA SER A 135 -7.50 -6.68 -9.82
C SER A 135 -7.98 -7.80 -8.92
N TRP A 136 -7.79 -9.06 -9.32
CA TRP A 136 -8.10 -10.20 -8.46
C TRP A 136 -7.22 -10.23 -7.20
N LEU A 137 -5.90 -10.02 -7.35
CA LEU A 137 -4.99 -9.89 -6.21
C LEU A 137 -5.40 -8.71 -5.31
N GLY A 138 -5.78 -7.59 -5.92
CA GLY A 138 -6.34 -6.39 -5.27
C GLY A 138 -7.54 -6.69 -4.37
N ALA A 139 -8.52 -7.41 -4.91
CA ALA A 139 -9.72 -7.82 -4.19
C ALA A 139 -9.43 -8.74 -2.99
N HIS A 140 -8.34 -9.51 -3.05
CA HIS A 140 -7.92 -10.45 -2.00
C HIS A 140 -6.71 -9.93 -1.21
N THR A 141 -6.41 -8.64 -1.27
CA THR A 141 -5.21 -8.03 -0.66
C THR A 141 -5.07 -8.33 0.82
N ILE A 142 -6.13 -8.29 1.62
CA ILE A 142 -6.05 -8.54 3.06
C ILE A 142 -5.62 -9.99 3.37
N VAL A 143 -6.13 -10.94 2.60
CA VAL A 143 -5.81 -12.37 2.73
C VAL A 143 -4.35 -12.60 2.35
N ILE A 144 -3.94 -12.07 1.21
CA ILE A 144 -2.57 -12.19 0.71
C ILE A 144 -1.59 -11.52 1.68
N TYR A 145 -1.92 -10.33 2.16
CA TYR A 145 -1.11 -9.57 3.12
C TYR A 145 -0.93 -10.30 4.45
N LEU A 146 -1.95 -11.02 4.91
CA LEU A 146 -1.84 -11.80 6.14
C LEU A 146 -1.08 -13.10 5.93
N ALA A 147 -1.16 -13.71 4.73
CA ALA A 147 -0.56 -15.01 4.47
C ALA A 147 0.91 -14.94 4.00
N PHE A 148 1.36 -13.87 3.32
CA PHE A 148 2.68 -13.83 2.65
C PHE A 148 3.87 -14.01 3.58
N PHE A 149 3.75 -13.61 4.85
CA PHE A 149 4.88 -13.70 5.77
C PHE A 149 5.33 -15.16 5.94
N LEU A 150 4.41 -16.12 5.91
CA LEU A 150 4.73 -17.52 6.16
C LEU A 150 5.54 -18.13 5.00
N PRO A 151 5.09 -18.11 3.73
CA PRO A 151 5.89 -18.55 2.59
C PRO A 151 7.23 -17.82 2.47
N MET A 152 7.26 -16.51 2.74
CA MET A 152 8.48 -15.71 2.70
C MET A 152 9.49 -16.17 3.76
N VAL A 153 9.07 -16.35 5.02
CA VAL A 153 9.98 -16.77 6.10
C VAL A 153 10.46 -18.21 5.89
N VAL A 154 9.57 -19.11 5.48
CA VAL A 154 9.91 -20.52 5.24
C VAL A 154 10.92 -20.63 4.09
N SER A 155 10.61 -20.06 2.93
CA SER A 155 11.51 -20.09 1.77
C SER A 155 12.86 -19.46 2.07
N ARG A 156 12.88 -18.28 2.71
CA ARG A 156 14.12 -17.60 3.10
C ARG A 156 14.96 -18.45 4.05
N THR A 157 14.34 -19.07 5.06
CA THR A 157 15.05 -19.89 6.04
C THR A 157 15.65 -21.14 5.41
N ILE A 158 14.88 -21.80 4.53
CA ILE A 158 15.35 -22.99 3.81
C ILE A 158 16.49 -22.63 2.86
N LEU A 159 16.34 -21.59 2.03
CA LEU A 159 17.35 -21.19 1.05
C LEU A 159 18.67 -20.78 1.71
N LEU A 160 18.61 -20.04 2.83
CA LEU A 160 19.81 -19.64 3.56
C LEU A 160 20.48 -20.80 4.31
N LYS A 161 19.70 -21.73 4.88
CA LYS A 161 20.26 -22.88 5.62
C LYS A 161 20.76 -24.00 4.71
N ALA A 162 20.13 -24.18 3.55
CA ALA A 162 20.52 -25.22 2.60
C ALA A 162 21.91 -24.95 2.00
N GLY A 163 22.35 -23.69 1.95
CA GLY A 163 23.68 -23.32 1.43
C GLY A 163 23.90 -23.65 -0.06
N LEU A 164 22.86 -24.07 -0.77
CA LEU A 164 22.91 -24.49 -2.18
C LEU A 164 23.12 -23.31 -3.13
N ILE A 165 22.71 -22.11 -2.71
CA ILE A 165 22.80 -20.88 -3.49
C ILE A 165 23.55 -19.85 -2.63
N ALA A 166 24.72 -19.41 -3.09
CA ALA A 166 25.53 -18.41 -2.38
C ALA A 166 25.13 -16.96 -2.75
N ASP A 167 24.47 -16.78 -3.90
CA ASP A 167 24.10 -15.45 -4.40
C ASP A 167 22.84 -14.90 -3.72
N VAL A 168 23.00 -13.75 -3.06
CA VAL A 168 21.92 -13.05 -2.36
C VAL A 168 20.85 -12.54 -3.33
N GLY A 169 21.22 -12.20 -4.57
CA GLY A 169 20.29 -11.72 -5.59
C GLY A 169 19.26 -12.78 -5.95
N THR A 170 19.74 -13.98 -6.25
CA THR A 170 18.91 -15.13 -6.60
C THR A 170 18.00 -15.54 -5.44
N ILE A 171 18.54 -15.58 -4.21
CA ILE A 171 17.74 -15.85 -3.01
C ILE A 171 16.61 -14.81 -2.88
N SER A 172 16.90 -13.52 -3.10
CA SER A 172 15.89 -12.47 -2.99
C SER A 172 14.78 -12.62 -4.03
N VAL A 173 15.11 -12.98 -5.27
CA VAL A 173 14.11 -13.25 -6.32
C VAL A 173 13.23 -14.44 -5.95
N LEU A 174 13.84 -15.55 -5.52
CA LEU A 174 13.09 -16.76 -5.14
C LEU A 174 12.18 -16.53 -3.93
N VAL A 175 12.67 -15.81 -2.91
CA VAL A 175 11.89 -15.45 -1.72
C VAL A 175 10.73 -14.53 -2.10
N THR A 176 10.94 -13.56 -2.99
CA THR A 176 9.87 -12.70 -3.50
C THR A 176 8.81 -13.49 -4.25
N LEU A 177 9.21 -14.40 -5.15
CA LEU A 177 8.28 -15.27 -5.86
C LEU A 177 7.49 -16.17 -4.90
N ALA A 178 8.15 -16.76 -3.91
CA ALA A 178 7.50 -17.57 -2.88
C ALA A 178 6.51 -16.74 -2.04
N GLY A 179 6.87 -15.49 -1.71
CA GLY A 179 6.00 -14.55 -0.98
C GLY A 179 4.77 -14.14 -1.77
N ILE A 180 4.84 -14.07 -3.11
CA ILE A 180 3.69 -13.73 -3.97
C ILE A 180 2.83 -14.96 -4.25
N ILE A 181 3.46 -16.06 -4.68
CA ILE A 181 2.77 -17.28 -5.13
C ILE A 181 2.21 -18.06 -3.93
N GLY A 182 2.96 -18.12 -2.83
CA GLY A 182 2.58 -18.89 -1.65
C GLY A 182 1.20 -18.54 -1.09
N PRO A 183 0.87 -17.26 -0.86
CA PRO A 183 -0.47 -16.84 -0.42
C PRO A 183 -1.57 -17.21 -1.40
N ILE A 184 -1.32 -17.11 -2.71
CA ILE A 184 -2.29 -17.45 -3.75
C ILE A 184 -2.59 -18.94 -3.69
N VAL A 185 -1.56 -19.78 -3.58
CA VAL A 185 -1.69 -21.23 -3.45
C VAL A 185 -2.40 -21.60 -2.14
N LEU A 186 -2.02 -20.98 -1.02
CA LEU A 186 -2.66 -21.22 0.28
C LEU A 186 -4.14 -20.84 0.24
N TYR A 187 -4.47 -19.70 -0.35
CA TYR A 187 -5.85 -19.25 -0.52
C TYR A 187 -6.64 -20.23 -1.39
N ALA A 188 -6.08 -20.66 -2.52
CA ALA A 188 -6.71 -21.64 -3.40
C ALA A 188 -6.92 -23.00 -2.71
N LEU A 189 -5.97 -23.46 -1.89
CA LEU A 189 -6.09 -24.70 -1.12
C LEU A 189 -7.17 -24.62 -0.04
N VAL A 190 -7.28 -23.49 0.66
CA VAL A 190 -8.34 -23.26 1.65
C VAL A 190 -9.71 -23.23 0.98
N GLU A 191 -9.81 -22.60 -0.19
CA GLU A 191 -11.07 -22.52 -0.93
C GLU A 191 -11.48 -23.88 -1.50
N TRP A 192 -10.51 -24.67 -1.98
CA TRP A 192 -10.72 -26.02 -2.51
C TRP A 192 -11.08 -27.03 -1.41
N SER A 193 -10.39 -27.02 -0.27
CA SER A 193 -10.63 -27.95 0.84
C SER A 193 -11.87 -27.60 1.67
N GLY A 194 -12.37 -26.35 1.57
CA GLY A 194 -13.47 -25.85 2.39
C GLY A 194 -13.11 -25.67 3.88
N TRP A 195 -11.89 -26.03 4.28
CA TRP A 195 -11.37 -25.94 5.65
C TRP A 195 -10.51 -24.69 5.81
N GLY A 196 -10.81 -23.86 6.81
CA GLY A 196 -10.04 -22.65 7.09
C GLY A 196 -10.60 -21.35 6.49
N ARG A 197 -11.78 -21.38 5.86
CA ARG A 197 -12.48 -20.15 5.40
C ARG A 197 -12.67 -19.12 6.51
N PHE A 198 -12.75 -19.55 7.78
CA PHE A 198 -12.83 -18.67 8.94
C PHE A 198 -11.62 -17.72 9.10
N LEU A 199 -10.46 -18.07 8.53
CA LEU A 199 -9.25 -17.23 8.60
C LEU A 199 -9.32 -16.02 7.68
N PHE A 200 -10.14 -16.10 6.62
CA PHE A 200 -10.17 -15.11 5.55
C PHE A 200 -11.53 -14.44 5.40
N GLU A 201 -12.62 -15.13 5.71
CA GLU A 201 -13.96 -14.56 5.73
C GLU A 201 -14.35 -14.09 7.12
N ARG A 202 -14.84 -12.85 7.18
CA ARG A 202 -15.38 -12.30 8.42
C ARG A 202 -16.66 -13.06 8.81
N PRO A 203 -16.72 -13.66 10.01
CA PRO A 203 -17.89 -14.40 10.45
C PRO A 203 -19.11 -13.47 10.57
N SER A 204 -20.31 -14.04 10.37
CA SER A 204 -21.57 -13.29 10.27
C SER A 204 -21.86 -12.41 11.49
N TRP A 205 -21.52 -12.86 12.70
CA TRP A 205 -21.71 -12.13 13.96
C TRP A 205 -20.87 -10.86 14.08
N ALA A 206 -19.79 -10.73 13.31
CA ALA A 206 -18.94 -9.55 13.32
C ALA A 206 -19.34 -8.53 12.25
N ARG A 207 -20.32 -8.80 11.37
CA ARG A 207 -20.70 -7.88 10.28
C ARG A 207 -21.59 -6.74 10.82
N ILE A 208 -21.09 -5.51 10.75
CA ILE A 208 -21.80 -4.31 11.24
C ILE A 208 -22.91 -3.86 10.28
N ASP A 209 -22.82 -4.21 8.99
CA ASP A 209 -23.77 -3.77 7.96
C ASP A 209 -25.10 -4.54 7.93
N THR A 210 -25.18 -5.74 8.53
CA THR A 210 -26.41 -6.55 8.53
C THR A 210 -27.56 -5.82 9.24
N ALA A 211 -27.27 -5.13 10.35
CA ALA A 211 -28.27 -4.43 11.16
C ALA A 211 -28.88 -3.19 10.47
N ARG A 212 -28.21 -2.60 9.47
CA ARG A 212 -28.71 -1.41 8.76
C ARG A 212 -29.65 -1.77 7.61
N ARG A 213 -29.44 -2.92 6.96
CA ARG A 213 -30.30 -3.42 5.86
C ARG A 213 -31.68 -3.84 6.35
N GLU A 214 -31.77 -4.47 7.52
CA GLU A 214 -33.04 -4.88 8.12
C GLU A 214 -33.92 -3.69 8.54
N ARG A 215 -33.31 -2.62 9.09
CA ARG A 215 -34.06 -1.39 9.44
C ARG A 215 -34.46 -0.55 8.23
N GLY A 216 -33.67 -0.54 7.16
CA GLY A 216 -34.00 0.15 5.91
C GLY A 216 -35.09 -0.55 5.09
N GLY A 217 -35.13 -1.90 5.10
CA GLY A 217 -36.16 -2.67 4.42
C GLY A 217 -37.54 -2.59 5.07
N ALA A 218 -37.60 -2.50 6.40
CA ALA A 218 -38.86 -2.36 7.13
C ALA A 218 -39.55 -0.99 6.91
N MET A 219 -38.80 0.05 6.57
CA MET A 219 -39.34 1.39 6.33
C MET A 219 -39.88 1.59 4.90
N VAL A 220 -39.49 0.73 3.94
CA VAL A 220 -39.94 0.79 2.54
C VAL A 220 -41.14 -0.14 2.27
N ALA A 221 -41.42 -1.09 3.17
CA ALA A 221 -42.56 -2.01 3.05
C ALA A 221 -43.86 -1.46 3.65
N ALA A 222 -43.89 -0.17 4.03
CA ALA A 222 -45.06 0.52 4.59
C ALA A 222 -45.43 1.74 3.72
N GLU A 223 -45.70 1.50 2.44
CA GLU A 223 -46.50 2.37 1.55
C GLU A 223 -47.38 1.50 0.66
#